data_AF-A0A3S8UVV5-F1
#
_entry.id   AF-A0A3S8UVV5-F1
#
_cell.length_a   1.000
_cell.length_b   1.000
_cell.length_c   1.000
_cell.angle_alpha   90.00
_cell.angle_beta   90.00
_cell.angle_gamma   90.00
#
_symmetry.space_group_name_H-M   'P 1'
#
loop_
_entity.id
_entity.type
_entity.pdbx_description
1 polymer ?
#
loop_
_entity_poly.entity_id
_entity_poly.type
_entity_poly.pdbx_seq_one_letter_code
_entity_poly.pdbx_strand_id
1 'polypeptide(L)' 'SKGYNFSYGARPLRRIIMKLLEDTLAEEVLSGHLNSGDNAVIDISEDGSVKLLLREKLEL' A
#
# COMPACT_ATOMS: atom_id res chain seq x y z
N SER A 1 22.31 14.77 5.52
CA SER A 1 21.66 15.80 6.36
C SER A 1 20.16 15.55 6.30
N LYS A 2 19.52 15.63 7.48
CA LYS A 2 18.18 15.14 7.80
C LYS A 2 17.11 15.71 6.84
N GLY A 3 16.53 14.86 6.00
CA GLY A 3 15.46 15.18 5.05
C GLY A 3 14.09 15.47 5.69
N TYR A 4 14.09 16.11 6.86
CA TYR A 4 12.88 16.56 7.53
C TYR A 4 12.64 18.02 7.15
N ASN A 5 12.20 18.24 5.92
CA ASN A 5 11.86 19.57 5.44
C ASN A 5 10.44 19.90 5.93
N PHE A 6 10.36 20.57 7.09
CA PHE A 6 9.13 20.96 7.80
C PHE A 6 8.10 21.68 6.91
N SER A 7 8.52 22.26 5.79
CA SER A 7 7.71 23.12 4.92
C SER A 7 6.61 22.40 4.12
N TYR A 8 6.65 21.07 3.99
CA TYR A 8 5.70 20.32 3.13
C TYR A 8 4.65 19.49 3.87
N GLY A 9 4.65 19.50 5.21
CA GLY A 9 3.80 18.63 6.02
C GLY A 9 4.00 17.15 5.68
N ALA A 10 2.99 16.30 5.90
CA ALA A 10 3.06 14.87 5.60
C ALA A 10 2.99 14.52 4.09
N ARG A 11 2.92 15.49 3.19
CA ARG A 11 2.77 15.25 1.73
C ARG A 11 3.90 14.39 1.13
N PRO A 12 5.19 14.61 1.47
CA PRO A 12 6.26 13.75 0.99
C PRO A 12 6.09 12.30 1.48
N LEU A 13 5.71 12.12 2.75
CA LEU A 13 5.45 10.79 3.33
C LEU A 13 4.26 10.11 2.65
N ARG A 14 3.15 10.83 2.46
CA ARG A 14 1.97 10.33 1.73
C ARG A 14 2.35 9.89 0.32
N ARG A 15 3.16 10.67 -0.41
CA ARG A 15 3.59 10.34 -1.77
C ARG A 15 4.47 9.10 -1.81
N ILE A 16 5.39 8.96 -0.85
CA ILE A 16 6.25 7.77 -0.73
C ILE A 16 5.39 6.54 -0.45
N ILE A 17 4.46 6.62 0.50
CA ILE A 17 3.53 5.52 0.80
C ILE A 17 2.71 5.18 -0.45
N MET A 18 2.08 6.15 -1.11
CA MET A 18 1.32 5.87 -2.35
C MET A 18 2.17 5.18 -3.41
N LYS A 19 3.39 5.69 -3.68
CA LYS A 19 4.27 5.09 -4.69
C LYS A 19 4.68 3.67 -4.34
N LEU A 20 4.92 3.37 -3.06
CA LEU A 20 5.26 2.03 -2.61
C LEU A 20 4.11 1.04 -2.77
N LEU A 21 2.87 1.51 -2.68
CA LEU A 21 1.66 0.67 -2.74
C LEU A 21 1.07 0.54 -4.15
N GLU A 22 1.29 1.54 -5.01
CA GLU A 22 0.63 1.67 -6.32
C GLU A 22 0.94 0.49 -7.25
N ASP A 23 2.22 0.14 -7.40
CA ASP A 23 2.63 -0.96 -8.29
C ASP A 23 2.06 -2.31 -7.84
N THR A 24 2.13 -2.62 -6.54
CA THR A 24 1.60 -3.87 -5.96
C THR A 24 0.08 -3.94 -6.08
N LEU A 25 -0.64 -2.86 -5.78
CA LEU A 25 -2.10 -2.83 -5.88
C LEU A 25 -2.57 -2.93 -7.34
N ALA A 26 -1.86 -2.30 -8.28
CA ALA A 26 -2.19 -2.39 -9.69
C ALA A 26 -2.07 -3.83 -10.21
N GLU A 27 -0.99 -4.53 -9.86
CA GLU A 27 -0.77 -5.93 -10.24
C GLU A 27 -1.89 -6.83 -9.71
N GLU A 28 -2.27 -6.69 -8.43
CA GLU A 28 -3.31 -7.53 -7.81
C GLU A 28 -4.72 -7.26 -8.36
N VAL A 29 -5.00 -6.02 -8.80
CA VAL A 29 -6.25 -5.69 -9.51
C VAL A 29 -6.24 -6.29 -10.90
N LEU A 30 -5.12 -6.19 -11.64
CA LEU A 30 -5.00 -6.70 -13.01
C LEU A 30 -5.01 -8.23 -13.06
N SER A 31 -4.45 -8.89 -12.03
CA SER A 31 -4.48 -10.35 -11.88
C SER A 31 -5.87 -10.89 -11.47
N GLY A 32 -6.76 -10.02 -11.01
CA GLY A 32 -8.09 -10.37 -10.52
C GLY A 32 -8.10 -10.92 -9.09
N HIS A 33 -6.98 -10.88 -8.37
CA HIS A 33 -6.91 -11.28 -6.97
C HIS A 33 -7.54 -10.23 -6.03
N LEU A 34 -7.51 -8.95 -6.40
CA LEU A 34 -8.17 -7.87 -5.68
C LEU A 34 -9.34 -7.31 -6.50
N ASN A 35 -10.55 -7.51 -6.01
CA ASN A 35 -11.78 -7.07 -6.66
C ASN A 35 -12.50 -5.97 -5.87
N SER A 36 -13.49 -5.36 -6.52
CA SER A 36 -14.33 -4.36 -5.86
C SER A 36 -15.08 -4.97 -4.67
N GLY A 37 -14.95 -4.33 -3.50
CA GLY A 37 -15.56 -4.79 -2.25
C GLY A 37 -14.66 -5.70 -1.41
N ASP A 38 -13.47 -6.06 -1.90
CA ASP A 38 -12.49 -6.81 -1.12
C ASP A 38 -11.76 -5.92 -0.11
N ASN A 39 -11.33 -6.55 0.99
CA ASN A 39 -10.49 -5.90 2.00
C ASN A 39 -9.03 -6.31 1.79
N ALA A 40 -8.21 -5.33 1.40
CA ALA A 40 -6.77 -5.46 1.33
C ALA A 40 -6.11 -5.05 2.66
N VAL A 41 -5.36 -5.96 3.27
CA VAL A 41 -4.43 -5.64 4.36
C VAL A 41 -3.04 -5.52 3.75
N ILE A 42 -2.32 -4.46 4.11
CA ILE A 42 -0.95 -4.25 3.62
C ILE A 42 0.00 -4.37 4.79
N ASP A 43 1.08 -5.11 4.57
CA ASP A 43 2.17 -5.28 5.53
C ASP A 43 3.53 -5.04 4.87
N ILE A 44 4.56 -4.87 5.70
CA ILE A 44 5.95 -4.80 5.27
C ILE A 44 6.63 -6.10 5.71
N SER A 45 7.14 -6.85 4.75
CA SER A 45 7.93 -8.06 4.99
C SER A 45 9.23 -7.74 5.73
N GLU A 46 9.86 -8.76 6.32
CA GLU A 46 11.14 -8.60 7.05
C GLU A 46 12.28 -8.04 6.17
N ASP A 47 12.20 -8.26 4.85
CA ASP A 47 13.15 -7.74 3.86
C ASP A 47 12.84 -6.29 3.42
N GLY A 48 11.79 -5.68 3.96
CA GLY A 48 11.33 -4.33 3.64
C GLY A 48 10.44 -4.23 2.40
N SER A 49 10.07 -5.36 1.78
CA SER A 49 9.13 -5.38 0.65
C SER A 49 7.68 -5.18 1.11
N VAL A 50 6.86 -4.55 0.25
CA VAL A 50 5.42 -4.42 0.48
C VAL A 50 4.75 -5.75 0.16
N LYS A 51 3.93 -6.24 1.09
CA LYS A 51 3.14 -7.46 0.92
C LYS A 51 1.65 -7.17 1.08
N LEU A 52 0.86 -7.61 0.10
CA LEU A 52 -0.60 -7.59 0.20
C LEU A 52 -1.07 -8.89 0.87
N LEU A 53 -1.90 -8.75 1.90
CA LEU A 53 -2.60 -9.83 2.58
C LEU A 53 -4.10 -9.65 2.28
N LEU A 54 -4.60 -10.42 1.34
CA LEU A 54 -6.03 -10.43 1.02
C LEU A 54 -6.77 -11.17 2.14
N ARG A 55 -7.78 -10.53 2.72
CA ARG A 55 -8.74 -11.23 3.57
C ARG A 55 -9.95 -11.60 2.72
N GLU A 56 -10.45 -12.82 2.91
CA GLU A 56 -11.76 -13.18 2.39
C GLU A 56 -12.80 -12.17 2.91
N LYS A 57 -13.81 -11.94 2.07
CA LYS A 57 -14.89 -10.98 2.27
C LYS A 57 -15.39 -11.07 3.72
N LEU A 58 -15.38 -9.95 4.45
CA LEU A 58 -16.16 -9.89 5.69
C LEU A 58 -17.62 -10.02 5.25
N GLU A 59 -18.21 -11.20 5.42
CA GLU A 59 -19.66 -11.33 5.44
C GLU A 59 -20.13 -10.58 6.69
N LEU A 60 -20.74 -9.40 6.46
CA LEU A 60 -21.45 -8.64 7.47
C LEU A 60 -22.86 -9.20 7.65
#